data_AF-A0A2G8LPD6-F1
#
_entry.id   AF-A0A2G8LPD6-F1
#
_cell.length_a   1.000
_cell.length_b   1.000
_cell.length_c   1.000
_cell.angle_alpha   90.00
_cell.angle_beta   90.00
_cell.angle_gamma   90.00
#
_symmetry.space_group_name_H-M   'P 1'
#
loop_
_entity.id
_entity.type
_entity.pdbx_description
1 polymer ?
#
loop_
_entity_poly.entity_id
_entity_poly.type
_entity_poly.pdbx_seq_one_letter_code
_entity_poly.pdbx_strand_id
1 'polypeptide(L)'
;MRPEEIPSDVPCTGQFDTITRTSDGGTYAFKGNMVFKLDNNAIGLESGFPTEISSVFAGLPNDLDASVFFEDVGKTYFFKGSEYYGFSGTTLDSGYPLSISAKWNGLPNDLDAAFVWSGNGRVYFIKASIESAMQWSNSRTYFFSGEEYYRFNDRSFRVDTSYPRSTVQYWIGCELKDLMQATTPTSGSNTYMSSLAVIMLSSLISLQLVK
;
A
#
# COMPACT_ATOMS: atom_id res chain seq x y z
N MET A 1 18.52 7.23 24.15
CA MET A 1 17.07 6.90 24.06
C MET A 1 16.96 5.73 23.11
N ARG A 2 16.44 4.59 23.58
CA ARG A 2 16.23 3.39 22.77
C ARG A 2 15.06 3.67 21.83
N PRO A 3 15.12 3.37 20.52
CA PRO A 3 13.93 3.39 19.69
C PRO A 3 12.89 2.49 20.35
N GLU A 4 11.66 3.00 20.46
CA GLU A 4 10.53 2.26 21.00
C GLU A 4 10.40 0.97 20.16
N GLU A 5 10.47 -0.18 20.82
CA GLU A 5 10.36 -1.48 20.15
C GLU A 5 9.01 -1.52 19.42
N ILE A 6 9.04 -1.81 18.12
CA ILE A 6 7.82 -1.99 17.32
C ILE A 6 6.96 -3.04 18.04
N PRO A 7 5.70 -2.76 18.38
CA PRO A 7 4.86 -3.73 19.08
C PRO A 7 4.85 -5.07 18.34
N SER A 8 4.99 -6.18 19.07
CA SER A 8 5.05 -7.55 18.51
C SER A 8 3.81 -7.94 17.69
N ASP A 9 2.74 -7.17 17.85
CA ASP A 9 1.45 -7.39 17.21
C ASP A 9 1.28 -6.55 15.93
N VAL A 10 2.27 -5.73 15.55
CA VAL A 10 2.33 -5.14 14.21
C VAL A 10 2.75 -6.25 13.27
N PRO A 11 1.86 -6.78 12.41
CA PRO A 11 2.29 -7.77 11.45
C PRO A 11 3.34 -7.11 10.56
N CYS A 12 4.57 -7.63 10.60
CA CYS A 12 5.61 -7.31 9.63
C CYS A 12 5.23 -7.94 8.28
N THR A 13 4.11 -7.49 7.72
CA THR A 13 3.60 -7.82 6.40
C THR A 13 3.87 -6.64 5.47
N GLY A 14 4.40 -6.92 4.29
CA GLY A 14 4.59 -5.94 3.22
C GLY A 14 3.40 -5.88 2.27
N GLN A 15 2.45 -6.80 2.42
CA GLN A 15 1.26 -6.90 1.59
C GLN A 15 0.13 -6.07 2.19
N PHE A 16 -0.18 -4.96 1.53
CA PHE A 16 -1.26 -4.05 1.85
C PHE A 16 -2.32 -4.08 0.75
N ASP A 17 -3.58 -3.90 1.11
CA ASP A 17 -4.66 -3.85 0.13
C ASP A 17 -4.64 -2.52 -0.63
N THR A 18 -4.23 -1.42 0.02
CA THR A 18 -3.85 -0.19 -0.68
C THR A 18 -2.96 0.70 0.18
N ILE A 19 -2.13 1.54 -0.46
CA ILE A 19 -1.36 2.60 0.21
C ILE A 19 -1.64 3.92 -0.50
N THR A 20 -1.90 5.00 0.25
CA THR A 20 -2.15 6.33 -0.33
C THR A 20 -1.74 7.46 0.60
N ARG A 21 -1.55 8.63 0.01
CA ARG A 21 -1.50 9.91 0.74
C ARG A 21 -2.92 10.44 0.97
N THR A 22 -3.08 11.32 1.94
CA THR A 22 -4.28 12.14 2.10
C THR A 22 -3.90 13.61 2.27
N SER A 23 -4.90 14.49 2.21
CA SER A 23 -4.69 15.95 2.33
C SER A 23 -4.31 16.41 3.74
N ASP A 24 -4.32 15.52 4.74
CA ASP A 24 -3.76 15.82 6.07
C ASP A 24 -2.22 15.75 6.09
N GLY A 25 -1.60 15.32 4.98
CA GLY A 25 -0.16 15.18 4.82
C GLY A 25 0.39 13.80 5.18
N GLY A 26 -0.42 12.91 5.73
CA GLY A 26 -0.07 11.54 6.08
C GLY A 26 -0.02 10.60 4.88
N THR A 27 0.81 9.57 5.02
CA THR A 27 0.80 8.39 4.15
C THR A 27 0.25 7.22 4.93
N TYR A 28 -0.78 6.57 4.40
CA TYR A 28 -1.53 5.52 5.06
C TYR A 28 -1.51 4.24 4.24
N ALA A 29 -1.27 3.11 4.90
CA ALA A 29 -1.40 1.78 4.34
C ALA A 29 -2.57 1.05 4.99
N PHE A 30 -3.31 0.25 4.22
CA PHE A 30 -4.53 -0.41 4.65
C PHE A 30 -4.41 -1.92 4.46
N LYS A 31 -4.81 -2.71 5.47
CA LYS A 31 -4.85 -4.17 5.38
C LYS A 31 -6.01 -4.74 6.20
N GLY A 32 -6.95 -5.41 5.55
CA GLY A 32 -8.15 -5.94 6.20
C GLY A 32 -8.96 -4.82 6.85
N ASN A 33 -9.11 -4.88 8.17
CA ASN A 33 -9.76 -3.85 8.98
C ASN A 33 -8.77 -2.84 9.62
N MET A 34 -7.48 -2.94 9.32
CA MET A 34 -6.43 -2.15 9.95
C MET A 34 -5.90 -1.06 9.02
N VAL A 35 -5.56 0.08 9.62
CA VAL A 35 -4.83 1.18 8.98
C VAL A 35 -3.52 1.43 9.71
N PHE A 36 -2.49 1.71 8.93
CA PHE A 36 -1.13 2.01 9.34
C PHE A 36 -0.82 3.42 8.84
N LYS A 37 -0.26 4.28 9.70
CA LYS A 37 0.21 5.60 9.27
C LYS A 37 1.72 5.62 9.33
N LEU A 38 2.35 5.94 8.21
CA LEU A 38 3.80 6.01 8.13
C LEU A 38 4.32 7.29 8.80
N ASP A 39 5.44 7.18 9.49
CA ASP A 39 6.16 8.36 9.97
C ASP A 39 6.78 9.08 8.76
N ASN A 40 6.40 10.34 8.54
CA ASN A 40 6.93 11.13 7.44
C ASN A 40 8.39 11.58 7.67
N ASN A 41 8.90 11.50 8.90
CA ASN A 41 10.24 11.95 9.30
C ASN A 41 11.25 10.81 9.49
N ALA A 42 10.78 9.57 9.55
CA ALA A 42 11.61 8.40 9.80
C ALA A 42 11.08 7.18 9.05
N ILE A 43 11.89 6.14 8.92
CA ILE A 43 11.37 4.83 8.52
C ILE A 43 10.63 4.27 9.73
N GLY A 44 9.34 3.96 9.59
CA GLY A 44 8.53 3.46 10.69
C GLY A 44 7.06 3.86 10.60
N LEU A 45 6.32 3.52 11.65
CA LEU A 45 4.93 3.92 11.86
C LEU A 45 4.84 5.05 12.87
N GLU A 46 3.85 5.92 12.70
CA GLU A 46 3.49 6.93 13.69
C GLU A 46 2.95 6.26 14.97
N SER A 47 3.21 6.85 16.13
CA SER A 47 2.72 6.34 17.41
C SER A 47 1.18 6.23 17.43
N GLY A 48 0.67 5.12 17.96
CA GLY A 48 -0.76 4.81 17.97
C GLY A 48 -1.26 4.02 16.75
N PHE A 49 -0.37 3.67 15.82
CA PHE A 49 -0.66 2.80 14.68
C PHE A 49 0.08 1.45 14.79
N PRO A 50 -0.47 0.36 14.22
CA PRO A 50 -1.74 0.29 13.50
C PRO A 50 -2.97 0.35 14.42
N THR A 51 -4.11 0.76 13.85
CA THR A 51 -5.42 0.79 14.53
C THR A 51 -6.54 0.43 13.53
N GLU A 52 -7.79 0.36 13.98
CA GLU A 52 -8.91 0.07 13.08
C GLU A 52 -9.17 1.20 12.08
N ILE A 53 -9.48 0.83 10.83
CA ILE A 53 -9.89 1.78 9.78
C ILE A 53 -11.04 2.66 10.28
N SER A 54 -12.03 2.06 10.93
CA SER A 54 -13.24 2.72 11.45
C SER A 54 -12.93 3.86 12.44
N SER A 55 -11.80 3.78 13.15
CA SER A 55 -11.38 4.73 14.17
C SER A 55 -10.74 5.99 13.59
N VAL A 56 -10.20 5.90 12.37
CA VAL A 56 -9.52 7.01 11.68
C VAL A 56 -10.35 7.51 10.50
N PHE A 57 -10.85 6.61 9.67
CA PHE A 57 -11.62 6.86 8.47
C PHE A 57 -13.07 6.39 8.66
N ALA A 58 -13.82 7.11 9.51
CA ALA A 58 -15.20 6.77 9.82
C ALA A 58 -16.07 6.66 8.54
N GLY A 59 -16.74 5.52 8.36
CA GLY A 59 -17.59 5.24 7.20
C GLY A 59 -16.86 4.60 6.01
N LEU A 60 -15.54 4.41 6.08
CA LEU A 60 -14.78 3.65 5.08
C LEU A 60 -14.89 2.14 5.36
N PRO A 61 -15.15 1.29 4.34
CA PRO A 61 -15.20 -0.16 4.52
C PRO A 61 -13.80 -0.76 4.68
N ASN A 62 -13.77 -2.03 5.09
CA ASN A 62 -12.55 -2.84 5.17
C ASN A 62 -12.19 -3.45 3.80
N ASP A 63 -11.03 -4.09 3.73
CA ASP A 63 -10.58 -4.89 2.57
C ASP A 63 -10.62 -4.09 1.26
N LEU A 64 -10.11 -2.86 1.28
CA LEU A 64 -10.19 -1.92 0.16
C LEU A 64 -9.50 -2.46 -1.10
N ASP A 65 -10.03 -2.16 -2.28
CA ASP A 65 -9.43 -2.68 -3.52
C ASP A 65 -8.34 -1.74 -4.05
N ALA A 66 -8.58 -0.43 -4.00
CA ALA A 66 -7.61 0.57 -4.45
C ALA A 66 -7.87 1.92 -3.79
N SER A 67 -6.90 2.83 -3.88
CA SER A 67 -7.11 4.23 -3.56
C SER A 67 -6.25 5.14 -4.44
N VAL A 68 -6.64 6.42 -4.53
CA VAL A 68 -5.89 7.43 -5.27
C VAL A 68 -6.04 8.79 -4.60
N PHE A 69 -4.93 9.52 -4.52
CA PHE A 69 -4.90 10.90 -4.03
C PHE A 69 -4.74 11.89 -5.18
N PHE A 70 -5.62 12.88 -5.24
CA PHE A 70 -5.55 14.01 -6.14
C PHE A 70 -5.07 15.25 -5.36
N GLU A 71 -3.77 15.53 -5.46
CA GLU A 71 -3.10 16.60 -4.70
C GLU A 71 -3.69 17.99 -4.99
N ASP A 72 -3.97 18.31 -6.26
CA ASP A 72 -4.49 19.61 -6.68
C ASP A 72 -5.85 19.99 -6.07
N VAL A 73 -6.68 18.98 -5.72
CA VAL A 73 -7.99 19.18 -5.10
C VAL A 73 -8.03 18.76 -3.63
N GLY A 74 -6.93 18.20 -3.12
CA GLY A 74 -6.85 17.70 -1.75
C GLY A 74 -7.83 16.58 -1.42
N LYS A 75 -8.12 15.70 -2.39
CA LYS A 75 -9.09 14.60 -2.20
C LYS A 75 -8.45 13.23 -2.38
N THR A 76 -8.81 12.32 -1.49
CA THR A 76 -8.51 10.89 -1.63
C THR A 76 -9.78 10.14 -2.01
N TYR A 77 -9.70 9.27 -3.00
CA TYR A 77 -10.77 8.33 -3.32
C TYR A 77 -10.34 6.92 -2.99
N PHE A 78 -11.17 6.21 -2.24
CA PHE A 78 -11.02 4.78 -1.94
C PHE A 78 -12.05 3.99 -2.73
N PHE A 79 -11.69 2.83 -3.24
CA PHE A 79 -12.54 1.97 -4.07
C PHE A 79 -12.79 0.64 -3.36
N LYS A 80 -14.05 0.20 -3.37
CA LYS A 80 -14.46 -1.12 -2.87
C LYS A 80 -15.62 -1.68 -3.69
N GLY A 81 -15.43 -2.85 -4.28
CA GLY A 81 -16.38 -3.49 -5.17
C GLY A 81 -16.77 -2.58 -6.33
N SER A 82 -18.04 -2.20 -6.36
CA SER A 82 -18.61 -1.28 -7.35
C SER A 82 -18.77 0.16 -6.88
N GLU A 83 -18.27 0.49 -5.69
CA GLU A 83 -18.42 1.79 -5.04
C GLU A 83 -17.08 2.49 -4.83
N TYR A 84 -17.14 3.81 -4.69
CA TYR A 84 -16.00 4.61 -4.27
C TYR A 84 -16.42 5.67 -3.25
N TYR A 85 -15.47 6.03 -2.39
CA TYR A 85 -15.64 6.89 -1.22
C TYR A 85 -14.69 8.08 -1.32
N GLY A 86 -15.20 9.30 -1.28
CA GLY A 86 -14.41 10.52 -1.32
C GLY A 86 -14.10 11.05 0.07
N PHE A 87 -12.83 11.35 0.33
CA PHE A 87 -12.36 11.84 1.61
C PHE A 87 -11.55 13.13 1.46
N SER A 88 -11.78 14.05 2.40
CA SER A 88 -10.93 15.22 2.66
C SER A 88 -10.14 14.95 3.94
N GLY A 89 -8.85 14.66 3.81
CA GLY A 89 -8.02 14.12 4.90
C GLY A 89 -8.55 12.76 5.34
N THR A 90 -9.03 12.69 6.59
CA THR A 90 -9.65 11.49 7.18
C THR A 90 -11.18 11.60 7.27
N THR A 91 -11.77 12.68 6.76
CA THR A 91 -13.22 12.92 6.82
C THR A 91 -13.91 12.48 5.54
N LEU A 92 -14.94 11.64 5.67
CA LEU A 92 -15.81 11.24 4.56
C LEU A 92 -16.61 12.45 4.05
N ASP A 93 -16.52 12.71 2.75
CA ASP A 93 -17.26 13.80 2.12
C ASP A 93 -18.75 13.46 2.02
N SER A 94 -19.61 14.48 2.15
CA SER A 94 -21.06 14.33 1.99
C SER A 94 -21.42 13.85 0.58
N GLY A 95 -22.37 12.92 0.50
CA GLY A 95 -22.86 12.34 -0.77
C GLY A 95 -22.11 11.09 -1.22
N TYR A 96 -21.19 10.56 -0.42
CA TYR A 96 -20.52 9.27 -0.63
C TYR A 96 -21.11 8.16 0.27
N PRO A 97 -20.96 6.88 -0.10
CA PRO A 97 -20.34 6.38 -1.34
C PRO A 97 -21.16 6.67 -2.60
N LEU A 98 -20.50 6.57 -3.74
CA LEU A 98 -21.12 6.63 -5.07
C LEU A 98 -20.73 5.40 -5.88
N SER A 99 -21.58 4.98 -6.81
CA SER A 99 -21.23 3.92 -7.75
C SER A 99 -20.12 4.37 -8.69
N ILE A 100 -19.13 3.50 -8.95
CA ILE A 100 -18.02 3.80 -9.87
C ILE A 100 -18.55 4.26 -11.23
N SER A 101 -19.54 3.54 -11.77
CA SER A 101 -20.18 3.85 -13.05
C SER A 101 -20.91 5.20 -13.11
N ALA A 102 -21.20 5.84 -11.97
CA ALA A 102 -21.87 7.15 -11.96
C ALA A 102 -20.95 8.30 -12.39
N LYS A 103 -19.63 8.13 -12.24
CA LYS A 103 -18.63 9.17 -12.57
C LYS A 103 -17.46 8.65 -13.40
N TRP A 104 -17.03 7.42 -13.18
CA TRP A 104 -15.88 6.80 -13.81
C TRP A 104 -16.32 5.92 -14.98
N ASN A 105 -16.92 6.53 -16.00
CA ASN A 105 -17.46 5.82 -17.15
C ASN A 105 -16.40 4.93 -17.83
N GLY A 106 -16.72 3.65 -17.99
CA GLY A 106 -15.83 2.65 -18.60
C GLY A 106 -14.81 2.02 -17.66
N LEU A 107 -14.78 2.40 -16.38
CA LEU A 107 -13.91 1.78 -15.38
C LEU A 107 -14.52 0.48 -14.85
N PRO A 108 -13.76 -0.62 -14.74
CA PRO A 108 -14.24 -1.87 -14.14
C PRO A 108 -14.32 -1.77 -12.61
N ASN A 109 -15.07 -2.69 -12.01
CA ASN A 109 -15.08 -2.90 -10.55
C ASN A 109 -13.84 -3.71 -10.12
N ASP A 110 -13.65 -3.82 -8.79
CA ASP A 110 -12.60 -4.63 -8.16
C ASP A 110 -11.20 -4.26 -8.71
N LEU A 111 -10.82 -3.01 -8.54
CA LEU A 111 -9.58 -2.45 -9.08
C LEU A 111 -8.40 -2.92 -8.25
N ASP A 112 -7.26 -3.20 -8.88
CA ASP A 112 -6.09 -3.70 -8.16
C ASP A 112 -5.17 -2.55 -7.69
N ALA A 113 -5.14 -1.43 -8.42
CA ALA A 113 -4.42 -0.23 -8.00
C ALA A 113 -4.87 1.02 -8.77
N ALA A 114 -4.56 2.20 -8.23
CA ALA A 114 -4.77 3.46 -8.92
C ALA A 114 -3.70 4.50 -8.55
N PHE A 115 -3.14 5.22 -9.51
CA PHE A 115 -2.16 6.27 -9.23
C PHE A 115 -2.30 7.45 -10.19
N VAL A 116 -1.86 8.63 -9.75
CA VAL A 116 -1.73 9.80 -10.64
C VAL A 116 -0.34 9.78 -11.26
N TRP A 117 -0.25 9.91 -12.59
CA TRP A 117 1.04 10.00 -13.28
C TRP A 117 1.52 11.45 -13.36
N SER A 118 2.74 11.72 -12.88
CA SER A 118 3.29 13.09 -12.85
C SER A 118 3.57 13.69 -14.22
N GLY A 119 3.71 12.87 -15.27
CA GLY A 119 3.97 13.34 -16.63
C GLY A 119 2.81 14.11 -17.26
N ASN A 120 1.56 13.83 -16.87
CA ASN A 120 0.38 14.49 -17.41
C ASN A 120 -0.74 14.80 -16.40
N GLY A 121 -0.55 14.47 -15.12
CA GLY A 121 -1.51 14.70 -14.04
C GLY A 121 -2.77 13.83 -14.13
N ARG A 122 -2.81 12.82 -14.99
CA ARG A 122 -3.97 11.93 -15.13
C ARG A 122 -3.90 10.78 -14.15
N VAL A 123 -5.07 10.31 -13.73
CA VAL A 123 -5.20 9.05 -12.99
C VAL A 123 -5.16 7.86 -13.93
N TYR A 124 -4.45 6.83 -13.50
CA TYR A 124 -4.32 5.53 -14.15
C TYR A 124 -4.82 4.48 -13.19
N PHE A 125 -5.73 3.65 -13.67
CA PHE A 125 -6.28 2.52 -12.93
C PHE A 125 -5.70 1.23 -13.49
N ILE A 126 -5.41 0.29 -12.60
CA ILE A 126 -4.74 -0.96 -12.92
C ILE A 126 -5.66 -2.10 -12.51
N LYS A 127 -5.83 -3.04 -13.45
CA LYS A 127 -6.42 -4.34 -13.20
C LYS A 127 -5.40 -5.41 -13.61
N ALA A 128 -4.49 -5.73 -12.69
CA ALA A 128 -3.34 -6.61 -12.87
C ALA A 128 -2.92 -7.19 -11.52
N SER A 129 -2.01 -8.17 -11.51
CA SER A 129 -1.49 -8.79 -10.27
C SER A 129 -0.48 -7.90 -9.54
N ILE A 130 -0.91 -6.71 -9.11
CA ILE A 130 -0.19 -5.84 -8.17
C ILE A 130 -1.17 -5.43 -7.07
N GLU A 131 -0.69 -5.23 -5.84
CA GLU A 131 -1.56 -4.93 -4.70
C GLU A 131 -1.80 -3.43 -4.52
N SER A 132 -0.86 -2.57 -4.95
CA SER A 132 -1.07 -1.13 -4.87
C SER A 132 -0.12 -0.35 -5.78
N ALA A 133 -0.53 0.87 -6.12
CA ALA A 133 0.34 1.83 -6.76
C ALA A 133 0.00 3.22 -6.22
N MET A 134 1.01 4.04 -5.92
CA MET A 134 0.78 5.43 -5.53
C MET A 134 1.94 6.34 -5.93
N GLN A 135 1.63 7.62 -6.13
CA GLN A 135 2.67 8.63 -6.27
C GLN A 135 3.04 9.21 -4.89
N TRP A 136 4.33 9.25 -4.57
CA TRP A 136 4.82 9.91 -3.36
C TRP A 136 5.15 11.39 -3.65
N SER A 137 5.21 12.22 -2.61
CA SER A 137 5.65 13.63 -2.61
C SER A 137 7.00 13.94 -3.30
N ASN A 138 7.80 12.94 -3.65
CA ASN A 138 9.02 13.12 -4.45
C ASN A 138 8.79 12.97 -5.98
N SER A 139 7.52 12.97 -6.41
CA SER A 139 7.10 12.80 -7.81
C SER A 139 7.58 11.49 -8.44
N ARG A 140 7.70 10.44 -7.62
CA ARG A 140 7.93 9.05 -8.08
C ARG A 140 6.65 8.25 -7.90
N THR A 141 6.38 7.38 -8.86
CA THR A 141 5.36 6.34 -8.74
C THR A 141 5.97 5.09 -8.10
N TYR A 142 5.28 4.56 -7.10
CA TYR A 142 5.67 3.34 -6.38
C TYR A 142 4.65 2.26 -6.67
N PHE A 143 5.11 1.09 -7.10
CA PHE A 143 4.28 -0.10 -7.31
C PHE A 143 4.63 -1.13 -6.25
N PHE A 144 3.62 -1.67 -5.58
CA PHE A 144 3.76 -2.70 -4.55
C PHE A 144 3.34 -4.03 -5.15
N SER A 145 4.23 -5.02 -5.02
CA SER A 145 4.03 -6.37 -5.53
C SER A 145 4.54 -7.37 -4.49
N GLY A 146 3.63 -8.12 -3.85
CA GLY A 146 3.98 -9.02 -2.75
C GLY A 146 4.65 -8.29 -1.57
N GLU A 147 5.83 -8.77 -1.15
CA GLU A 147 6.62 -8.19 -0.05
C GLU A 147 7.57 -7.07 -0.52
N GLU A 148 7.53 -6.73 -1.80
CA GLU A 148 8.46 -5.81 -2.43
C GLU A 148 7.76 -4.60 -3.03
N TYR A 149 8.55 -3.55 -3.28
CA TYR A 149 8.11 -2.40 -4.02
C TYR A 149 9.15 -1.95 -5.05
N TYR A 150 8.63 -1.33 -6.11
CA TYR A 150 9.39 -0.78 -7.23
C TYR A 150 9.21 0.73 -7.23
N ARG A 151 10.31 1.48 -7.37
CA ARG A 151 10.24 2.94 -7.56
C ARG A 151 10.44 3.28 -9.03
N PHE A 152 9.39 3.78 -9.66
CA PHE A 152 9.39 4.18 -11.05
C PHE A 152 9.68 5.67 -11.20
N ASN A 153 10.59 5.99 -12.11
CA ASN A 153 10.94 7.35 -12.48
C ASN A 153 10.08 7.78 -13.65
N ASP A 154 9.05 8.56 -13.35
CA ASP A 154 8.07 9.03 -14.34
C ASP A 154 8.69 9.88 -15.46
N ARG A 155 9.81 10.56 -15.20
CA ARG A 155 10.50 11.43 -16.16
C ARG A 155 11.36 10.66 -17.15
N SER A 156 12.09 9.66 -16.69
CA SER A 156 12.93 8.81 -17.56
C SER A 156 12.21 7.56 -18.04
N PHE A 157 11.00 7.32 -17.56
CA PHE A 157 10.13 6.20 -17.90
C PHE A 157 10.76 4.83 -17.63
N ARG A 158 11.43 4.70 -16.48
CA ARG A 158 12.17 3.50 -16.06
C ARG A 158 12.08 3.29 -14.56
N VAL A 159 12.20 2.04 -14.11
CA VAL A 159 12.46 1.74 -12.69
C VAL A 159 13.85 2.26 -12.32
N ASP A 160 13.97 2.93 -11.18
CA ASP A 160 15.26 3.38 -10.67
C ASP A 160 16.19 2.20 -10.37
N THR A 161 17.50 2.39 -10.52
CA THR A 161 18.49 1.36 -10.18
C THR A 161 18.40 0.97 -8.69
N SER A 162 18.65 -0.30 -8.38
CA SER A 162 18.63 -0.86 -7.01
C SER A 162 17.23 -1.07 -6.41
N TYR A 163 16.24 -1.32 -7.29
CA TYR A 163 14.91 -1.80 -6.99
C TYR A 163 14.66 -3.14 -7.74
N PRO A 164 13.79 -4.04 -7.24
CA PRO A 164 12.88 -3.88 -6.10
C PRO A 164 13.56 -3.81 -4.73
N ARG A 165 12.82 -3.37 -3.71
CA ARG A 165 13.23 -3.35 -2.30
C ARG A 165 12.12 -3.89 -1.41
N SER A 166 12.49 -4.36 -0.22
CA SER A 166 11.55 -4.84 0.79
C SER A 166 10.61 -3.73 1.28
N THR A 167 9.30 -3.97 1.24
CA THR A 167 8.30 -3.04 1.77
C THR A 167 8.42 -2.92 3.28
N VAL A 168 8.45 -4.05 3.99
CA VAL A 168 8.54 -4.09 5.47
C VAL A 168 9.78 -3.38 6.01
N GLN A 169 10.93 -3.51 5.34
CA GLN A 169 12.17 -2.88 5.80
C GLN A 169 12.18 -1.35 5.58
N TYR A 170 11.66 -0.89 4.45
CA TYR A 170 11.83 0.51 4.02
C TYR A 170 10.60 1.40 4.24
N TRP A 171 9.43 0.81 4.47
CA TRP A 171 8.18 1.53 4.70
C TRP A 171 7.68 1.34 6.13
N ILE A 172 7.73 0.11 6.64
CA ILE A 172 7.20 -0.22 7.98
C ILE A 172 8.30 -0.14 9.05
N GLY A 173 9.56 -0.32 8.68
CA GLY A 173 10.70 -0.25 9.59
C GLY A 173 10.97 -1.53 10.37
N CYS A 174 10.40 -2.68 9.96
CA CYS A 174 10.73 -3.97 10.55
C CYS A 174 12.22 -4.30 10.31
N GLU A 175 12.96 -4.66 11.35
CA GLU A 175 14.32 -5.16 11.18
C GLU A 175 14.29 -6.59 10.61
N LEU A 176 15.36 -6.99 9.91
CA LEU A 176 15.57 -8.38 9.45
C LEU A 176 15.40 -9.42 10.58
N LYS A 177 15.62 -9.03 11.84
CA LYS A 177 15.49 -9.88 13.03
C LYS A 177 14.03 -10.17 13.39
N ASP A 178 13.12 -9.26 13.07
CA ASP A 178 11.69 -9.39 13.35
C ASP A 178 11.04 -10.31 12.31
N LEU A 179 11.52 -10.26 11.06
CA LEU A 179 11.12 -11.16 9.97
C LEU A 179 11.55 -12.62 10.20
N MET A 180 12.66 -12.84 10.92
CA MET A 180 13.12 -14.18 11.28
C MET A 180 12.37 -14.78 12.48
N GLN A 181 11.82 -13.93 13.36
CA GLN A 181 11.08 -14.38 14.56
C GLN A 181 9.65 -14.84 14.23
N ALA A 182 8.99 -14.24 13.22
CA ALA A 182 7.68 -14.66 12.75
C ALA A 182 7.65 -16.08 12.13
N THR A 183 8.82 -16.61 11.74
CA THR A 183 8.97 -17.97 11.20
C THR A 183 9.37 -19.03 12.23
N THR A 184 9.62 -18.66 13.49
CA THR A 184 9.91 -19.64 14.55
C THR A 184 8.62 -20.21 15.12
N PRO A 185 8.37 -21.53 15.05
CA PRO A 185 7.22 -22.13 15.71
C PRO A 185 7.29 -21.87 17.21
N THR A 186 6.22 -21.32 17.78
CA THR A 186 6.02 -21.26 19.23
C THR A 186 6.21 -22.66 19.80
N SER A 187 7.15 -22.79 20.72
CA SER A 187 7.59 -24.06 21.30
C SER A 187 6.40 -24.88 21.83
N GLY A 188 6.08 -25.99 21.16
CA GLY A 188 4.99 -26.84 21.61
C GLY A 188 4.61 -28.01 20.71
N SER A 189 5.57 -28.75 20.13
CA SER A 189 5.53 -30.22 19.91
C SER A 189 6.53 -30.67 18.83
N ASN A 190 7.33 -31.66 19.19
CA ASN A 190 8.22 -32.38 18.27
C ASN A 190 7.40 -33.24 17.30
N THR A 191 7.52 -33.02 15.99
CA THR A 191 8.06 -33.97 14.98
C THR A 191 7.91 -33.41 13.56
N TYR A 192 8.82 -33.81 12.66
CA TYR A 192 8.97 -33.45 11.24
C TYR A 192 9.79 -32.20 10.92
N MET A 193 11.10 -32.32 11.13
CA MET A 193 12.10 -31.65 10.31
C MET A 193 12.07 -32.25 8.89
N SER A 194 11.52 -31.54 7.90
CA SER A 194 11.98 -31.66 6.49
C SER A 194 11.43 -30.57 5.58
N SER A 195 12.36 -29.85 4.94
CA SER A 195 12.27 -29.26 3.60
C SER A 195 11.37 -28.03 3.37
N LEU A 196 11.95 -26.84 3.53
CA LEU A 196 11.69 -25.68 2.65
C LEU A 196 13.00 -24.91 2.37
N ALA A 197 13.90 -25.57 1.66
CA ALA A 197 14.97 -24.94 0.90
C ALA A 197 14.60 -24.93 -0.59
N VAL A 198 13.40 -24.44 -0.92
CA VAL A 198 12.85 -24.17 -2.26
C VAL A 198 11.72 -23.19 -1.94
N ILE A 199 11.74 -21.89 -2.26
CA ILE A 199 11.42 -21.29 -3.56
C ILE A 199 12.19 -19.96 -3.69
N MET A 200 13.37 -19.98 -4.30
CA MET A 200 13.94 -18.82 -4.97
C MET A 200 13.96 -19.16 -6.46
N LEU A 201 12.79 -19.06 -7.10
CA LEU A 201 12.65 -19.16 -8.56
C LEU A 201 11.26 -18.67 -8.95
N SER A 202 11.21 -17.43 -9.47
CA SER A 202 10.49 -17.01 -10.68
C SER A 202 9.89 -15.60 -10.54
N SER A 203 10.61 -14.60 -11.06
CA SER A 203 9.99 -13.39 -11.61
C SER A 203 10.92 -12.71 -12.62
N LEU A 204 11.25 -13.44 -13.69
CA LEU A 204 11.52 -12.78 -14.97
C LEU A 204 10.17 -12.35 -15.56
N ILE A 205 9.59 -11.29 -15.01
CA ILE A 205 8.54 -10.55 -15.72
C ILE A 205 9.26 -9.48 -16.54
N SER A 206 9.37 -9.75 -17.83
CA SER A 206 9.74 -8.74 -18.81
C SER A 206 8.66 -7.65 -18.77
N LEU A 207 8.97 -6.51 -18.16
CA LEU A 207 8.19 -5.29 -18.33
C LEU A 207 8.44 -4.78 -19.76
N GLN A 208 7.75 -5.36 -20.75
CA GLN A 208 7.66 -4.75 -22.06
C GLN A 208 6.66 -3.60 -21.98
N LEU A 209 7.21 -2.39 -21.91
CA LEU A 209 6.51 -1.19 -22.34
C LEU A 209 6.25 -1.32 -23.84
N VAL A 210 5.04 -1.72 -24.21
CA VAL A 210 4.55 -1.57 -25.59
C VAL A 210 4.34 -0.07 -25.82
N LYS A 211 4.93 0.44 -26.89
CA LYS A 211 4.85 1.85 -27.32
C LYS A 211 3.41 2.27 -27.62
#